data_AF-A0AAP3SGR1-F1
#
_entry.id   AF-A0AAP3SGR1-F1
#
_cell.length_a   1.000
_cell.length_b   1.000
_cell.length_c   1.000
_cell.angle_alpha   90.00
_cell.angle_beta   90.00
_cell.angle_gamma   90.00
#
_symmetry.space_group_name_H-M   'P 1'
#
loop_
_entity.id
_entity.type
_entity.pdbx_description
1 polymer ?
#
loop_
_entity_poly.entity_id
_entity_poly.type
_entity_poly.pdbx_seq_one_letter_code
_entity_poly.pdbx_strand_id
1 'polypeptide(L)'
;MQAKEQKENRVKKSYGSTQDLETAATVFKFAADHTTVEWKLDVYDDNGTRTAVVATDRDPYGVDNGVYAQNKLSVKGEKVIDIHSHLPGGTKGGAGNDFNLAKPQRKNAVYMKDNRVSTDKKDMIYEYTKNASRVNSIRVYDATDLLQYIKRK
;
A
#
# COMPACT_ATOMS: atom_id res chain seq x y z
N MET A 1 -11.32 14.50 -31.99
CA MET A 1 -11.53 13.74 -30.74
C MET A 1 -10.40 12.77 -30.38
N GLN A 2 -9.46 12.42 -31.29
CA GLN A 2 -8.41 11.42 -31.04
C GLN A 2 -7.16 11.88 -30.24
N ALA A 3 -6.98 13.18 -29.98
CA ALA A 3 -5.76 13.67 -29.30
C ALA A 3 -5.80 13.58 -27.76
N LYS A 4 -6.98 13.35 -27.15
CA LYS A 4 -7.10 13.18 -25.69
C LYS A 4 -6.87 11.73 -25.23
N GLU A 5 -7.26 10.74 -26.04
CA GLU A 5 -7.06 9.32 -25.72
C GLU A 5 -5.58 8.89 -25.80
N GLN A 6 -4.75 9.56 -26.60
CA GLN A 6 -3.33 9.22 -26.71
C GLN A 6 -2.47 9.67 -25.50
N LYS A 7 -2.94 10.60 -24.66
CA LYS A 7 -2.21 11.04 -23.46
C LYS A 7 -2.41 10.15 -22.23
N GLU A 8 -3.47 9.34 -22.19
CA GLU A 8 -3.69 8.39 -21.08
C GLU A 8 -2.74 7.17 -21.15
N ASN A 9 -2.02 6.99 -22.26
CA ASN A 9 -1.27 5.76 -22.57
C ASN A 9 0.21 5.73 -22.12
N ARG A 10 0.65 6.62 -21.22
CA ARG A 10 2.07 6.68 -20.79
C ARG A 10 2.37 6.35 -19.33
N VAL A 11 1.40 5.87 -18.55
CA VAL A 11 1.68 5.25 -17.24
C VAL A 11 0.95 3.92 -17.19
N LYS A 12 1.66 2.81 -17.42
CA LYS A 12 1.08 1.45 -17.32
C LYS A 12 0.81 1.12 -15.86
N LYS A 13 -0.28 1.66 -15.30
CA LYS A 13 -0.75 1.28 -13.97
C LYS A 13 -1.14 -0.19 -13.96
N SER A 14 -0.83 -0.90 -12.89
CA SER A 14 -1.23 -2.30 -12.68
C SER A 14 -2.01 -2.38 -11.39
N TYR A 15 -3.19 -2.98 -11.43
CA TYR A 15 -4.06 -3.08 -10.29
C TYR A 15 -4.98 -4.29 -10.39
N GLY A 16 -5.39 -4.81 -9.24
CA GLY A 16 -6.39 -5.87 -9.11
C GLY A 16 -7.05 -5.83 -7.74
N SER A 17 -8.21 -6.46 -7.61
CA SER A 17 -8.94 -6.57 -6.35
C SER A 17 -9.36 -8.00 -6.07
N THR A 18 -9.46 -8.33 -4.79
CA THR A 18 -9.98 -9.62 -4.32
C THR A 18 -10.58 -9.48 -2.93
N GLN A 19 -11.56 -10.32 -2.60
CA GLN A 19 -12.07 -10.47 -1.24
C GLN A 19 -11.23 -11.47 -0.42
N ASP A 20 -10.38 -12.26 -1.09
CA ASP A 20 -9.40 -13.10 -0.40
C ASP A 20 -8.18 -12.26 0.02
N LEU A 21 -8.19 -11.84 1.28
CA LEU A 21 -7.13 -11.03 1.88
C LEU A 21 -5.77 -11.74 1.90
N GLU A 22 -5.74 -13.07 1.91
CA GLU A 22 -4.49 -13.85 1.89
C GLU A 22 -3.82 -13.76 0.52
N THR A 23 -4.59 -13.95 -0.55
CA THR A 23 -4.12 -13.71 -1.92
C THR A 23 -3.59 -12.28 -2.08
N ALA A 24 -4.31 -11.27 -1.59
CA ALA A 24 -3.88 -9.88 -1.69
C ALA A 24 -2.55 -9.62 -0.93
N ALA A 25 -2.44 -10.13 0.30
CA ALA A 25 -1.21 -10.01 1.09
C ALA A 25 -0.03 -10.71 0.40
N THR A 26 -0.25 -11.90 -0.15
CA THR A 26 0.77 -12.67 -0.88
C THR A 26 1.25 -11.94 -2.13
N VAL A 27 0.32 -11.44 -2.96
CA VAL A 27 0.65 -10.69 -4.18
C VAL A 27 1.40 -9.40 -3.83
N PHE A 28 0.93 -8.64 -2.84
CA PHE A 28 1.60 -7.42 -2.40
C PHE A 28 3.03 -7.69 -1.90
N LYS A 29 3.20 -8.66 -0.99
CA LYS A 29 4.51 -8.98 -0.42
C LYS A 29 5.47 -9.42 -1.53
N PHE A 30 5.04 -10.33 -2.40
CA PHE A 30 5.85 -10.78 -3.52
C PHE A 30 6.26 -9.61 -4.42
N ALA A 31 5.32 -8.74 -4.79
CA ALA A 31 5.60 -7.64 -5.70
C ALA A 31 6.50 -6.55 -5.07
N ALA A 32 6.23 -6.16 -3.82
CA ALA A 32 7.06 -5.23 -3.08
C ALA A 32 8.48 -5.77 -2.84
N ASP A 33 8.63 -7.08 -2.68
CA ASP A 33 9.94 -7.70 -2.49
C ASP A 33 10.77 -7.80 -3.78
N HIS A 34 10.13 -8.02 -4.92
CA HIS A 34 10.81 -8.43 -6.15
C HIS A 34 10.79 -7.37 -7.24
N THR A 35 10.35 -6.15 -6.93
CA THR A 35 10.34 -5.03 -7.89
C THR A 35 11.05 -3.80 -7.32
N THR A 36 11.27 -2.82 -8.19
CA THR A 36 11.94 -1.54 -7.88
C THR A 36 10.98 -0.36 -7.96
N VAL A 37 9.68 -0.61 -7.74
CA VAL A 37 8.62 0.40 -7.75
C VAL A 37 7.77 0.26 -6.50
N GLU A 38 7.07 1.32 -6.11
CA GLU A 38 6.18 1.25 -4.96
C GLU A 38 4.90 0.50 -5.30
N TRP A 39 4.47 -0.34 -4.36
CA TRP A 39 3.21 -1.05 -4.39
C TRP A 39 2.32 -0.58 -3.25
N LYS A 40 1.02 -0.68 -3.47
CA LYS A 40 0.00 -0.34 -2.49
C LYS A 40 -0.90 -1.55 -2.25
N LEU A 41 -1.30 -1.73 -0.99
CA LEU A 41 -2.30 -2.67 -0.53
C LEU A 41 -3.30 -1.89 0.32
N ASP A 42 -4.44 -1.59 -0.28
CA ASP A 42 -5.57 -0.98 0.39
C ASP A 42 -6.61 -2.05 0.74
N VAL A 43 -7.30 -1.88 1.86
CA VAL A 43 -8.50 -2.68 2.17
C VAL A 43 -9.68 -1.77 2.41
N TYR A 44 -10.78 -2.09 1.73
CA TYR A 44 -12.04 -1.39 1.79
C TYR A 44 -13.07 -2.26 2.51
N ASP A 45 -13.84 -1.66 3.41
CA ASP A 45 -14.92 -2.32 4.15
C ASP A 45 -16.25 -1.73 3.69
N ASP A 46 -17.05 -2.56 2.99
CA ASP A 46 -18.42 -2.24 2.60
C ASP A 46 -19.37 -3.05 3.48
N ASN A 47 -19.78 -2.45 4.61
CA ASN A 47 -20.73 -3.03 5.55
C ASN A 47 -20.35 -4.46 6.01
N GLY A 48 -19.08 -4.66 6.35
CA GLY A 48 -18.52 -5.94 6.80
C GLY A 48 -17.93 -6.81 5.69
N THR A 49 -18.18 -6.47 4.42
CA THR A 49 -17.51 -7.14 3.29
C THR A 49 -16.20 -6.44 2.98
N ARG A 50 -15.07 -7.13 3.19
CA ARG A 50 -13.74 -6.56 2.95
C ARG A 50 -13.22 -6.93 1.57
N THR A 51 -12.81 -5.92 0.81
CA THR A 51 -12.17 -6.09 -0.50
C THR A 51 -10.81 -5.42 -0.48
N ALA A 52 -9.76 -6.18 -0.78
CA ALA A 52 -8.42 -5.66 -0.94
C ALA A 52 -8.16 -5.21 -2.37
N VAL A 53 -7.39 -4.14 -2.53
CA VAL A 53 -6.88 -3.63 -3.81
C VAL A 53 -5.37 -3.60 -3.74
N VAL A 54 -4.70 -4.28 -4.68
CA VAL A 54 -3.25 -4.22 -4.86
C VAL A 54 -2.96 -3.42 -6.12
N ALA A 55 -2.10 -2.40 -6.04
CA ALA A 55 -1.84 -1.50 -7.15
C ALA A 55 -0.41 -0.94 -7.18
N THR A 56 0.04 -0.54 -8.37
CA THR A 56 1.25 0.26 -8.62
C THR A 56 1.05 1.13 -9.86
N ASP A 57 1.59 2.35 -9.89
CA ASP A 57 1.76 3.13 -11.13
C ASP A 57 3.05 2.80 -11.87
N ARG A 58 3.90 1.94 -11.29
CA ARG A 58 5.25 1.68 -11.75
C ARG A 58 6.16 2.92 -11.66
N ASP A 59 5.80 3.88 -10.81
CA ASP A 59 6.64 4.99 -10.41
C ASP A 59 7.33 4.64 -9.07
N PRO A 60 8.64 4.87 -8.93
CA PRO A 60 9.35 4.71 -7.66
C PRO A 60 8.86 5.62 -6.51
N TYR A 61 8.05 6.65 -6.78
CA TYR A 61 7.60 7.65 -5.79
C TYR A 61 6.08 7.94 -5.86
N GLY A 62 5.31 7.01 -6.42
CA GLY A 62 3.92 7.18 -6.81
C GLY A 62 2.88 7.01 -5.69
N VAL A 63 2.39 8.12 -5.13
CA VAL A 63 1.55 8.11 -3.92
C VAL A 63 0.06 7.79 -4.16
N ASP A 64 -0.47 7.99 -5.38
CA ASP A 64 -1.94 8.07 -5.62
C ASP A 64 -2.51 7.05 -6.62
N ASN A 65 -2.30 5.76 -6.33
CA ASN A 65 -2.86 4.66 -7.13
C ASN A 65 -4.06 3.97 -6.51
N GLY A 66 -4.22 4.05 -5.19
CA GLY A 66 -5.30 3.36 -4.47
C GLY A 66 -6.67 3.85 -4.88
N VAL A 67 -6.89 5.17 -4.87
CA VAL A 67 -8.18 5.79 -5.22
C VAL A 67 -8.51 5.57 -6.71
N TYR A 68 -7.51 5.71 -7.58
CA TYR A 68 -7.69 5.42 -9.00
C TYR A 68 -8.08 3.96 -9.24
N ALA A 69 -7.35 3.01 -8.64
CA ALA A 69 -7.61 1.58 -8.77
C ALA A 69 -8.98 1.21 -8.19
N GLN A 70 -9.35 1.75 -7.02
CA GLN A 70 -10.66 1.56 -6.42
C GLN A 70 -11.78 1.96 -7.39
N ASN A 71 -11.69 3.16 -7.97
CA ASN A 71 -12.70 3.66 -8.90
C ASN A 71 -12.79 2.81 -10.17
N LYS A 72 -11.65 2.38 -10.74
CA LYS A 72 -11.63 1.54 -11.95
C LYS A 72 -12.15 0.12 -11.71
N LEU A 73 -11.87 -0.43 -10.54
CA LEU A 73 -12.34 -1.76 -10.12
C LEU A 73 -13.76 -1.73 -9.54
N SER A 74 -14.38 -0.55 -9.41
CA SER A 74 -15.70 -0.36 -8.78
C SER A 74 -15.78 -0.94 -7.36
N VAL A 75 -14.67 -0.89 -6.61
CA VAL A 75 -14.61 -1.37 -5.22
C VAL A 75 -15.30 -0.35 -4.31
N LYS A 76 -16.31 -0.82 -3.58
CA LYS A 76 -17.12 -0.02 -2.65
C LYS A 76 -16.55 -0.05 -1.24
N GLY A 77 -17.11 0.79 -0.38
CA GLY A 77 -16.79 0.82 1.04
C GLY A 77 -15.74 1.85 1.44
N GLU A 78 -15.55 1.99 2.74
CA GLU A 78 -14.57 2.89 3.32
C GLU A 78 -13.19 2.23 3.37
N LYS A 79 -12.13 2.97 3.04
CA LYS A 79 -10.78 2.45 3.18
C LYS A 79 -10.40 2.36 4.66
N VAL A 80 -10.20 1.14 5.15
CA VAL A 80 -9.85 0.84 6.55
C VAL A 80 -8.36 0.52 6.73
N ILE A 81 -7.64 0.17 5.66
CA ILE A 81 -6.20 -0.07 5.67
C ILE A 81 -5.58 0.60 4.43
N ASP A 82 -4.48 1.30 4.63
CA ASP A 82 -3.66 1.94 3.59
C ASP A 82 -2.18 1.58 3.85
N ILE A 83 -1.71 0.54 3.15
CA ILE A 83 -0.31 0.12 3.19
C ILE A 83 0.33 0.45 1.85
N HIS A 84 1.48 1.10 1.85
CA HIS A 84 2.32 1.21 0.66
C HIS A 84 3.76 0.80 0.99
N SER A 85 4.48 0.31 -0.02
CA SER A 85 5.87 -0.10 0.15
C SER A 85 6.81 1.06 -0.14
N HIS A 86 7.84 1.25 0.67
CA HIS A 86 8.96 2.11 0.30
C HIS A 86 10.12 1.28 -0.24
N LEU A 87 10.81 1.85 -1.23
CA LEU A 87 12.06 1.32 -1.75
C LEU A 87 13.24 1.63 -0.80
N PRO A 88 14.39 0.93 -0.96
CA PRO A 88 15.55 1.20 -0.14
C PRO A 88 16.01 2.67 -0.19
N GLY A 89 16.24 3.26 0.99
CA GLY A 89 16.52 4.69 1.14
C GLY A 89 15.27 5.54 1.41
N GLY A 90 14.07 4.95 1.33
CA GLY A 90 12.82 5.59 1.73
C GLY A 90 12.67 5.77 3.24
N THR A 91 11.66 6.53 3.67
CA THR A 91 11.44 6.75 5.11
C THR A 91 10.82 5.53 5.77
N LYS A 92 11.16 5.27 7.03
CA LYS A 92 10.41 4.31 7.84
C LYS A 92 9.14 4.98 8.36
N GLY A 93 7.99 4.50 7.89
CA GLY A 93 6.69 5.11 8.13
C GLY A 93 6.47 6.32 7.22
N GLY A 94 5.28 6.93 7.35
CA GLY A 94 4.88 8.04 6.50
C GLY A 94 5.83 9.24 6.62
N ALA A 95 5.96 9.97 5.52
CA ALA A 95 6.66 11.25 5.43
C ALA A 95 6.00 12.16 4.39
N GLY A 96 6.24 13.47 4.50
CA GLY A 96 5.77 14.45 3.52
C GLY A 96 4.26 14.34 3.27
N ASN A 97 3.89 13.99 2.03
CA ASN A 97 2.48 13.93 1.63
C ASN A 97 1.70 12.78 2.30
N ASP A 98 2.37 11.75 2.82
CA ASP A 98 1.69 10.66 3.54
C ASP A 98 0.92 11.20 4.74
N PHE A 99 1.45 12.21 5.43
CA PHE A 99 0.77 12.84 6.57
C PHE A 99 -0.51 13.57 6.16
N ASN A 100 -0.52 14.21 4.99
CA ASN A 100 -1.70 14.90 4.47
C ASN A 100 -2.80 13.91 4.07
N LEU A 101 -2.40 12.75 3.56
CA LEU A 101 -3.31 11.69 3.12
C LEU A 101 -3.74 10.77 4.28
N ALA A 102 -2.98 10.72 5.38
CA ALA A 102 -3.29 9.90 6.54
C ALA A 102 -4.67 10.26 7.10
N LYS A 103 -5.48 9.23 7.35
CA LYS A 103 -6.79 9.37 7.96
C LYS A 103 -6.82 8.63 9.30
N PRO A 104 -7.36 9.21 10.38
CA PRO A 104 -7.34 8.60 11.71
C PRO A 104 -8.18 7.32 11.82
N GLN A 105 -9.21 7.17 10.99
CA GLN A 105 -10.12 6.02 11.00
C GLN A 105 -9.57 4.76 10.31
N ARG A 106 -8.34 4.79 9.79
CA ARG A 106 -7.72 3.68 9.07
C ARG A 106 -6.31 3.42 9.55
N LYS A 107 -5.82 2.20 9.36
CA LYS A 107 -4.41 1.87 9.59
C LYS A 107 -3.58 2.39 8.42
N ASN A 108 -2.76 3.41 8.68
CA ASN A 108 -1.82 3.94 7.69
C ASN A 108 -0.44 3.37 7.99
N ALA A 109 0.16 2.69 7.02
CA ALA A 109 1.41 1.97 7.22
C ALA A 109 2.31 2.01 5.99
N VAL A 110 3.61 1.96 6.26
CA VAL A 110 4.64 1.73 5.25
C VAL A 110 5.20 0.33 5.46
N TYR A 111 5.20 -0.49 4.41
CA TYR A 111 6.01 -1.70 4.35
C TYR A 111 7.41 -1.35 3.83
N MET A 112 8.44 -1.74 4.57
CA MET A 112 9.83 -1.50 4.22
C MET A 112 10.56 -2.84 4.19
N LYS A 113 10.88 -3.32 2.98
CA LYS A 113 11.68 -4.54 2.80
C LYS A 113 13.09 -4.35 3.35
N ASP A 114 13.78 -3.30 2.93
CA ASP A 114 15.15 -3.04 3.34
C ASP A 114 15.48 -1.57 3.12
N ASN A 115 15.86 -0.86 4.18
CA ASN A 115 16.25 0.55 4.07
C ASN A 115 17.76 0.76 3.79
N ARG A 116 18.54 -0.32 3.58
CA ARG A 116 20.00 -0.30 3.35
C ARG A 116 20.82 0.38 4.46
N VAL A 117 20.24 0.55 5.64
CA VAL A 117 20.94 0.96 6.85
C VAL A 117 21.22 -0.31 7.66
N SER A 118 22.49 -0.61 7.92
CA SER A 118 22.91 -1.89 8.51
C SER A 118 22.32 -2.18 9.90
N THR A 119 21.98 -1.14 10.65
CA THR A 119 21.33 -1.25 11.97
C THR A 119 19.82 -1.43 11.90
N ASP A 120 19.23 -1.26 10.71
CA ASP A 120 17.79 -1.31 10.53
C ASP A 120 17.29 -2.72 10.31
N LYS A 121 16.19 -3.03 10.98
CA LYS A 121 15.43 -4.25 10.74
C LYS A 121 14.82 -4.18 9.33
N LYS A 122 15.09 -5.22 8.54
CA LYS A 122 14.41 -5.53 7.27
C LYS A 122 12.96 -5.98 7.48
N ASP A 123 12.18 -6.00 6.42
CA ASP A 123 10.82 -6.54 6.38
C ASP A 123 9.94 -6.04 7.52
N MET A 124 9.77 -4.73 7.59
CA MET A 124 9.05 -4.06 8.67
C MET A 124 7.83 -3.33 8.13
N ILE A 125 6.72 -3.43 8.86
CA ILE A 125 5.65 -2.44 8.79
C ILE A 125 5.94 -1.34 9.82
N TYR A 126 5.79 -0.09 9.40
CA TYR A 126 5.84 1.09 10.23
C TYR A 126 4.52 1.85 10.12
N GLU A 127 3.75 1.87 11.20
CA GLU A 127 2.51 2.63 11.26
C GLU A 127 2.80 4.12 11.41
N TYR A 128 1.89 4.94 10.91
CA TYR A 128 1.96 6.38 11.05
C TYR A 128 0.57 6.99 11.17
N THR A 129 0.54 8.21 11.69
CA THR A 129 -0.63 9.09 11.74
C THR A 129 -0.33 10.36 10.96
N LYS A 130 -1.31 11.27 10.86
CA LYS A 130 -1.10 12.61 10.30
C LYS A 130 0.01 13.40 11.02
N ASN A 131 0.28 13.11 12.30
CA ASN A 131 1.17 13.94 13.12
C ASN A 131 2.48 13.24 13.50
N ALA A 132 2.59 11.92 13.30
CA ALA A 132 3.72 11.15 13.77
C ALA A 132 3.96 9.93 12.89
N SER A 133 5.24 9.66 12.62
CA SER A 133 5.70 8.45 11.94
C SER A 133 6.22 7.44 12.95
N ARG A 134 6.22 6.15 12.59
CA ARG A 134 6.70 5.03 13.43
C ARG A 134 5.99 4.95 14.78
N VAL A 135 4.68 5.22 14.82
CA VAL A 135 3.89 5.12 16.05
C VAL A 135 3.80 3.67 16.56
N ASN A 136 4.01 2.73 15.66
CA ASN A 136 4.14 1.31 15.94
C ASN A 136 4.98 0.65 14.83
N SER A 137 5.59 -0.49 15.12
CA SER A 137 6.35 -1.25 14.13
C SER A 137 6.29 -2.75 14.35
N ILE A 138 6.12 -3.51 13.28
CA ILE A 138 5.95 -4.96 13.33
C ILE A 138 6.86 -5.59 12.26
N ARG A 139 7.49 -6.72 12.58
CA ARG A 139 8.27 -7.52 11.64
C ARG A 139 7.33 -8.39 10.80
N VAL A 140 7.56 -8.49 9.50
CA VAL A 140 6.74 -9.24 8.53
C VAL A 140 7.65 -10.25 7.83
N TYR A 141 7.78 -11.47 8.35
CA TYR A 141 8.63 -12.49 7.74
C TYR A 141 8.05 -13.00 6.42
N ASP A 142 6.73 -13.18 6.38
CA ASP A 142 6.02 -13.65 5.19
C ASP A 142 4.61 -13.03 5.05
N ALA A 143 3.85 -13.48 4.05
CA ALA A 143 2.51 -12.98 3.77
C ALA A 143 1.50 -13.28 4.89
N THR A 144 1.74 -14.29 5.72
CA THR A 144 0.89 -14.64 6.87
C THR A 144 0.95 -13.55 7.93
N ASP A 145 2.13 -13.00 8.22
CA ASP A 145 2.28 -11.88 9.16
C ASP A 145 1.53 -10.64 8.66
N LEU A 146 1.63 -10.36 7.36
CA LEU A 146 0.91 -9.28 6.71
C LEU A 146 -0.61 -9.49 6.76
N LEU A 147 -1.08 -10.72 6.51
CA LEU A 147 -2.48 -11.08 6.63
C LEU A 147 -3.01 -10.89 8.06
N GLN A 148 -2.23 -11.33 9.07
CA GLN A 148 -2.57 -11.11 10.47
C GLN A 148 -2.65 -9.63 10.81
N TYR A 149 -1.70 -8.83 10.31
CA TYR A 149 -1.73 -7.37 10.47
C TYR A 149 -3.03 -6.77 9.91
N ILE A 150 -3.43 -7.18 8.72
CA ILE A 150 -4.64 -6.71 8.02
C ILE A 150 -5.93 -7.15 8.71
N LYS A 151 -5.96 -8.36 9.28
CA LYS A 151 -7.14 -8.90 9.97
C LYS A 151 -7.35 -8.31 11.36
N ARG A 152 -6.29 -7.83 12.02
CA ARG A 152 -6.42 -7.17 13.33
C ARG A 152 -7.34 -5.96 13.19
N LYS A 153 -8.31 -5.84 14.10
CA LYS A 153 -9.12 -4.62 14.24
C LYS A 153 -8.24 -3.44 14.67
#